data_AF-A0A1F3BRE9-F1
#
_entry.id   AF-A0A1F3BRE9-F1
#
_cell.length_a   1.000
_cell.length_b   1.000
_cell.length_c   1.000
_cell.angle_alpha   90.00
_cell.angle_beta   90.00
_cell.angle_gamma   90.00
#
_symmetry.space_group_name_H-M   'P 1'
#
loop_
_entity.id
_entity.type
_entity.pdbx_description
1 polymer ?
#
loop_
_entity_poly.entity_id
_entity_poly.type
_entity_poly.pdbx_seq_one_letter_code
_entity_poly.pdbx_strand_id
1 'polypeptide(L)'
;MAVEKDDPELVRVLLKAGVRADTTGLLDRTLLHEAQSSTVARELIKRGIPLNARDSIDGMTALHVAARHDRGDVVRELIRAHADIDARDRNGDSPLHLAVQRCNQQSTELLLRAHASVAAANSSGRTPLFEASRSGRSDIMGLLIASGAEAKARDRNQATPLHYSAQSRNPETVRLLLQSGADANSRDELGRTPLHWLARELREMMADECVKEPHDLASRQGDIARMLVVSGADVSATDGDSATPLHYSVDSCVPAVAEVLIRSGADPNTRDGQGRTPLHWAARGWKTETVSLLIASSADVNARDSNGYTPLHAALCEYYKAQKDDSRAKAGEPAVLELLRGGGARLSTKEQGEITRLRKQALWRERRNRLSHGFMGWIVEETVPALICIVLPLLYVVAAVFLRLWLAHAQPSSAVLVTWGMVGYGCLGLLAGGWVAFTIFLVQLGRSRGYAFGGGSLTSIITPGCFLGVPIGLSLGYILGRPAYASSVWYYTPVATLGALLLAIAIPTVRALLL
;
A
#
# COMPACT_ATOMS: atom_id res chain seq x y z
N MET A 1 -9.90 -17.03 -27.36
CA MET A 1 -9.88 -18.44 -26.88
C MET A 1 -8.94 -19.36 -27.66
N ALA A 2 -9.19 -19.75 -28.92
CA ALA A 2 -8.30 -20.71 -29.62
C ALA A 2 -6.84 -20.20 -29.73
N VAL A 3 -6.68 -18.90 -30.02
CA VAL A 3 -5.37 -18.21 -30.04
C VAL A 3 -4.75 -18.13 -28.65
N GLU A 4 -5.53 -17.77 -27.61
CA GLU A 4 -5.05 -17.68 -26.22
C GLU A 4 -4.58 -19.03 -25.68
N LYS A 5 -5.25 -20.12 -26.07
CA LYS A 5 -4.89 -21.50 -25.69
C LYS A 5 -3.75 -22.09 -26.52
N ASP A 6 -3.20 -21.31 -27.46
CA ASP A 6 -2.11 -21.71 -28.34
C ASP A 6 -2.40 -22.99 -29.15
N ASP A 7 -3.62 -23.13 -29.69
CA ASP A 7 -4.01 -24.26 -30.54
C ASP A 7 -3.94 -23.88 -32.04
N PRO A 8 -2.81 -24.12 -32.72
CA PRO A 8 -2.62 -23.71 -34.11
C PRO A 8 -3.52 -24.46 -35.09
N GLU A 9 -3.87 -25.73 -34.81
CA GLU A 9 -4.72 -26.51 -35.71
C GLU A 9 -6.17 -26.03 -35.63
N LEU A 10 -6.68 -25.79 -34.42
CA LEU A 10 -8.00 -25.19 -34.25
C LEU A 10 -8.07 -23.79 -34.86
N VAL A 11 -7.03 -22.96 -34.67
CA VAL A 11 -6.93 -21.65 -35.33
C VAL A 11 -6.98 -21.80 -36.85
N ARG A 12 -6.23 -22.73 -37.46
CA ARG A 12 -6.29 -22.96 -38.91
C ARG A 12 -7.66 -23.43 -39.38
N VAL A 13 -8.31 -24.35 -38.66
CA VAL A 13 -9.64 -24.85 -39.02
C VAL A 13 -10.67 -23.72 -38.98
N LEU A 14 -10.69 -22.92 -37.91
CA LEU A 14 -11.60 -21.78 -37.77
C LEU A 14 -11.36 -20.73 -38.86
N LEU A 15 -10.11 -20.43 -39.17
CA LEU A 15 -9.76 -19.49 -40.22
C LEU A 15 -10.07 -20.03 -41.62
N LYS A 16 -10.00 -21.35 -41.86
CA LYS A 16 -10.44 -21.99 -43.12
C LYS A 16 -11.97 -21.99 -43.26
N ALA A 17 -12.69 -22.07 -42.14
CA ALA A 17 -14.15 -22.00 -42.12
C ALA A 17 -14.72 -20.60 -42.40
N GLY A 18 -13.87 -19.60 -42.70
CA GLY A 18 -14.28 -18.25 -43.06
C GLY A 18 -14.50 -17.30 -41.89
N VAL A 19 -14.03 -17.66 -40.69
CA VAL A 19 -14.05 -16.74 -39.54
C VAL A 19 -13.21 -15.50 -39.86
N ARG A 20 -13.80 -14.33 -39.67
CA ARG A 20 -13.15 -13.03 -39.87
C ARG A 20 -11.93 -12.89 -38.95
N ALA A 21 -10.74 -12.85 -39.56
CA ALA A 21 -9.47 -12.74 -38.87
C ALA A 21 -9.21 -11.33 -38.30
N ASP A 22 -9.91 -10.32 -38.84
CA ASP A 22 -9.91 -8.93 -38.37
C ASP A 22 -10.83 -8.70 -37.16
N THR A 23 -11.37 -9.77 -36.57
CA THR A 23 -12.15 -9.67 -35.35
C THR A 23 -11.29 -9.09 -34.22
N THR A 24 -11.77 -8.00 -33.65
CA THR A 24 -11.28 -7.46 -32.40
C THR A 24 -12.03 -8.12 -31.25
N GLY A 25 -11.30 -8.52 -30.20
CA GLY A 25 -11.88 -8.96 -28.95
C GLY A 25 -12.44 -7.79 -28.14
N LEU A 26 -12.65 -7.99 -26.83
CA LEU A 26 -12.86 -6.84 -25.94
C LEU A 26 -11.66 -5.89 -26.02
N LEU A 27 -11.94 -4.59 -25.98
CA LEU A 27 -10.91 -3.53 -25.91
C LEU A 27 -10.01 -3.44 -27.16
N ASP A 28 -10.59 -3.71 -28.34
CA ASP A 28 -9.94 -3.56 -29.65
C ASP A 28 -8.67 -4.39 -29.85
N ARG A 29 -8.45 -5.41 -29.00
CA ARG A 29 -7.35 -6.35 -29.16
C ARG A 29 -7.60 -7.26 -30.35
N THR A 30 -6.74 -7.18 -31.36
CA THR A 30 -6.74 -8.12 -32.48
C THR A 30 -6.26 -9.50 -32.01
N LEU A 31 -6.56 -10.54 -32.78
CA LEU A 31 -6.02 -11.89 -32.53
C LEU A 31 -4.49 -11.92 -32.45
N LEU A 32 -3.81 -10.99 -33.11
CA LEU A 32 -2.35 -10.91 -33.08
C LEU A 32 -1.81 -10.45 -31.71
N HIS A 33 -2.57 -9.67 -30.94
CA HIS A 33 -2.20 -9.29 -29.56
C HIS A 33 -2.16 -10.51 -28.63
N GLU A 34 -3.05 -11.48 -28.86
CA GLU A 34 -3.20 -12.66 -28.01
C GLU A 34 -2.31 -13.84 -28.45
N ALA A 35 -1.53 -13.69 -29.53
CA ALA A 35 -0.68 -14.75 -30.06
C ALA A 35 0.42 -15.15 -29.07
N GLN A 36 0.40 -16.41 -28.63
CA GLN A 36 1.37 -16.97 -27.67
C GLN A 36 2.61 -17.55 -28.36
N SER A 37 2.44 -18.19 -29.53
CA SER A 37 3.52 -18.84 -30.28
C SER A 37 3.72 -18.28 -31.69
N SER A 38 4.90 -18.56 -32.26
CA SER A 38 5.24 -18.18 -33.65
C SER A 38 4.41 -18.91 -34.71
N THR A 39 3.86 -20.09 -34.40
CA THR A 39 3.03 -20.84 -35.36
C THR A 39 1.69 -20.14 -35.54
N VAL A 40 1.03 -19.78 -34.43
CA VAL A 40 -0.20 -19.01 -34.43
C VAL A 40 0.03 -17.62 -35.03
N ALA A 41 1.09 -16.91 -34.60
CA ALA A 41 1.42 -15.60 -35.15
C ALA A 41 1.63 -15.64 -36.67
N ARG A 42 2.38 -16.62 -37.21
CA ARG A 42 2.59 -16.74 -38.67
C ARG A 42 1.30 -16.97 -39.43
N GLU A 43 0.42 -17.83 -38.94
CA GLU A 43 -0.86 -18.08 -39.62
C GLU A 43 -1.74 -16.82 -39.61
N LEU A 44 -1.75 -16.08 -38.50
CA LEU A 44 -2.47 -14.81 -38.39
C LEU A 44 -1.90 -13.73 -39.34
N ILE A 45 -0.57 -13.60 -39.43
CA ILE A 45 0.12 -12.65 -40.33
C ILE A 45 -0.17 -12.97 -41.80
N LYS A 46 -0.12 -14.25 -42.21
CA LYS A 46 -0.44 -14.67 -43.59
C LYS A 46 -1.85 -14.28 -44.03
N ARG A 47 -2.79 -14.12 -43.09
CA ARG A 47 -4.17 -13.70 -43.37
C ARG A 47 -4.34 -12.19 -43.46
N GLY A 48 -3.27 -11.41 -43.35
CA GLY A 48 -3.30 -9.96 -43.52
C GLY A 48 -3.89 -9.21 -42.33
N ILE A 49 -3.82 -9.78 -41.12
CA ILE A 49 -4.23 -9.07 -39.91
C ILE A 49 -3.33 -7.83 -39.73
N PRO A 50 -3.89 -6.66 -39.40
CA PRO A 50 -3.09 -5.45 -39.23
C PRO A 50 -2.05 -5.61 -38.10
N LEU A 51 -0.78 -5.53 -38.47
CA LEU A 51 0.38 -5.71 -37.57
C LEU A 51 0.46 -4.60 -36.50
N ASN A 52 0.09 -3.38 -36.90
CA ASN A 52 0.23 -2.16 -36.09
C ASN A 52 -1.11 -1.68 -35.53
N ALA A 53 -2.14 -2.54 -35.50
CA ALA A 53 -3.38 -2.23 -34.81
C ALA A 53 -3.08 -1.97 -33.33
N ARG A 54 -3.73 -0.95 -32.77
CA ARG A 54 -3.55 -0.53 -31.37
C ARG A 54 -4.76 -0.93 -30.55
N ASP A 55 -4.53 -1.52 -29.39
CA ASP A 55 -5.61 -1.79 -28.44
C ASP A 55 -6.18 -0.49 -27.81
N SER A 56 -7.39 -0.56 -27.26
CA SER A 56 -8.01 0.59 -26.59
C SER A 56 -7.69 0.68 -25.09
N ILE A 57 -6.86 -0.20 -24.56
CA ILE A 57 -6.42 -0.19 -23.16
C ILE A 57 -5.26 0.77 -22.99
N ASP A 58 -4.15 0.49 -23.67
CA ASP A 58 -2.92 1.23 -23.51
C ASP A 58 -2.38 1.72 -24.86
N GLY A 59 -3.09 1.47 -25.97
CA GLY A 59 -2.63 1.85 -27.31
C GLY A 59 -1.53 0.94 -27.83
N MET A 60 -1.44 -0.29 -27.31
CA MET A 60 -0.35 -1.21 -27.60
C MET A 60 -0.59 -1.94 -28.91
N THR A 61 0.49 -2.23 -29.62
CA THR A 61 0.48 -3.15 -30.77
C THR A 61 0.78 -4.58 -30.33
N ALA A 62 0.59 -5.55 -31.21
CA ALA A 62 0.98 -6.93 -30.94
C ALA A 62 2.48 -7.06 -30.60
N LEU A 63 3.34 -6.21 -31.18
CA LEU A 63 4.77 -6.20 -30.87
C LEU A 63 5.06 -5.72 -29.44
N HIS A 64 4.31 -4.74 -28.92
CA HIS A 64 4.41 -4.31 -27.51
C HIS A 64 4.06 -5.46 -26.56
N VAL A 65 2.96 -6.17 -26.84
CA VAL A 65 2.50 -7.29 -25.99
C VAL A 65 3.51 -8.43 -26.02
N ALA A 66 3.99 -8.80 -27.21
CA ALA A 66 5.01 -9.85 -27.36
C ALA A 66 6.31 -9.49 -26.63
N ALA A 67 6.77 -8.23 -26.74
CA ALA A 67 7.98 -7.74 -26.07
C ALA A 67 7.83 -7.69 -24.55
N ARG A 68 6.66 -7.30 -24.02
CA ARG A 68 6.38 -7.29 -22.57
C ARG A 68 6.39 -8.67 -21.93
N HIS A 69 5.97 -9.71 -22.65
CA HIS A 69 5.84 -11.07 -22.11
C HIS A 69 7.00 -12.01 -22.49
N ASP A 70 8.10 -11.43 -22.98
CA ASP A 70 9.27 -12.13 -23.51
C ASP A 70 8.98 -13.22 -24.56
N ARG A 71 7.99 -12.99 -25.43
CA ARG A 71 7.64 -13.94 -26.49
C ARG A 71 8.57 -13.79 -27.70
N GLY A 72 9.86 -14.11 -27.52
CA GLY A 72 10.90 -13.85 -28.51
C GLY A 72 10.61 -14.45 -29.90
N ASP A 73 9.96 -15.61 -29.97
CA ASP A 73 9.57 -16.21 -31.25
C ASP A 73 8.45 -15.43 -31.96
N VAL A 74 7.50 -14.87 -31.21
CA VAL A 74 6.46 -13.98 -31.78
C VAL A 74 7.07 -12.65 -32.20
N VAL A 75 7.95 -12.07 -31.37
CA VAL A 75 8.71 -10.85 -31.71
C VAL A 75 9.47 -11.03 -33.02
N ARG A 76 10.17 -12.16 -33.20
CA ARG A 76 10.92 -12.48 -34.43
C ARG A 76 10.01 -12.51 -35.66
N GLU A 77 8.84 -13.14 -35.56
CA GLU A 77 7.90 -13.21 -36.68
C GLU A 77 7.26 -11.85 -37.01
N LEU A 78 6.93 -11.05 -35.99
CA LEU A 78 6.40 -9.70 -36.19
C LEU A 78 7.42 -8.77 -36.86
N ILE A 79 8.68 -8.83 -36.44
CA ILE A 79 9.78 -8.06 -37.06
C ILE A 79 9.97 -8.49 -38.52
N ARG A 80 9.98 -9.80 -38.81
CA ARG A 80 10.09 -10.34 -40.18
C ARG A 80 8.94 -9.88 -41.07
N ALA A 81 7.76 -9.67 -40.49
CA ALA A 81 6.59 -9.16 -41.18
C ALA A 81 6.59 -7.63 -41.35
N HIS A 82 7.67 -6.94 -40.95
CA HIS A 82 7.79 -5.47 -40.97
C HIS A 82 6.76 -4.76 -40.09
N ALA A 83 6.44 -5.33 -38.92
CA ALA A 83 5.75 -4.58 -37.88
C ALA A 83 6.57 -3.33 -37.50
N ASP A 84 5.88 -2.24 -37.14
CA ASP A 84 6.55 -1.00 -36.72
C ASP A 84 7.27 -1.23 -35.39
N ILE A 85 8.60 -1.28 -35.47
CA ILE A 85 9.48 -1.63 -34.34
C ILE A 85 9.52 -0.54 -33.27
N ASP A 86 9.28 0.71 -33.68
CA ASP A 86 9.32 1.90 -32.82
C ASP A 86 7.92 2.49 -32.60
N ALA A 87 6.87 1.68 -32.84
CA ALA A 87 5.51 2.04 -32.50
C ALA A 87 5.42 2.52 -31.05
N ARG A 88 4.56 3.51 -30.78
CA ARG A 88 4.42 4.10 -29.45
C ARG A 88 3.05 3.85 -28.86
N ASP A 89 3.00 3.32 -27.65
CA ASP A 89 1.77 3.20 -26.88
C ASP A 89 1.28 4.57 -26.33
N ARG A 90 0.24 4.57 -25.48
CA ARG A 90 -0.31 5.81 -24.87
C ARG A 90 0.65 6.50 -23.91
N ASN A 91 1.55 5.75 -23.28
CA ASN A 91 2.62 6.30 -22.44
C ASN A 91 3.82 6.74 -23.28
N GLY A 92 3.76 6.57 -24.60
CA GLY A 92 4.87 6.85 -25.50
C GLY A 92 5.97 5.80 -25.44
N ASP A 93 5.76 4.69 -24.74
CA ASP A 93 6.70 3.58 -24.64
C ASP A 93 6.73 2.82 -25.97
N SER A 94 7.94 2.45 -26.40
CA SER A 94 8.13 1.54 -27.54
C SER A 94 8.17 0.09 -27.08
N PRO A 95 8.07 -0.91 -27.98
CA PRO A 95 8.27 -2.31 -27.61
C PRO A 95 9.59 -2.55 -26.85
N LEU A 96 10.65 -1.82 -27.20
CA LEU A 96 11.94 -1.89 -26.52
C LEU A 96 11.87 -1.38 -25.07
N HIS A 97 11.12 -0.29 -24.79
CA HIS A 97 10.92 0.19 -23.42
C HIS A 97 10.29 -0.90 -22.55
N LEU A 98 9.23 -1.54 -23.05
CA LEU A 98 8.49 -2.56 -22.31
C LEU A 98 9.32 -3.83 -22.08
N ALA A 99 10.11 -4.26 -23.07
CA ALA A 99 11.02 -5.38 -22.92
C ALA A 99 12.06 -5.10 -21.82
N VAL A 100 12.67 -3.91 -21.85
CA VAL A 100 13.70 -3.52 -20.88
C VAL A 100 13.11 -3.34 -19.48
N GLN A 101 11.95 -2.69 -19.36
CA GLN A 101 11.25 -2.48 -18.09
C GLN A 101 10.93 -3.82 -17.40
N ARG A 102 10.49 -4.82 -18.16
CA ARG A 102 10.20 -6.18 -17.65
C ARG A 102 11.44 -7.07 -17.55
N CYS A 103 12.62 -6.54 -17.87
CA CYS A 103 13.89 -7.25 -17.84
C CYS A 103 13.93 -8.49 -18.77
N ASN A 104 13.21 -8.41 -19.89
CA ASN A 104 13.06 -9.46 -20.88
C ASN A 104 14.24 -9.46 -21.85
N GLN A 105 15.23 -10.31 -21.57
CA GLN A 105 16.49 -10.31 -22.31
C GLN A 105 16.30 -10.74 -23.77
N GLN A 106 15.52 -11.80 -24.04
CA GLN A 106 15.39 -12.34 -25.40
C GLN A 106 14.73 -11.33 -26.34
N SER A 107 13.64 -10.71 -25.90
CA SER A 107 12.95 -9.68 -26.68
C SER A 107 13.80 -8.42 -26.87
N THR A 108 14.56 -8.02 -25.84
CA THR A 108 15.49 -6.88 -25.94
C THR A 108 16.56 -7.13 -27.00
N GLU A 109 17.23 -8.29 -26.97
CA GLU A 109 18.26 -8.63 -27.96
C GLU A 109 17.70 -8.66 -29.39
N LEU A 110 16.51 -9.23 -29.59
CA LEU A 110 15.87 -9.30 -30.90
C LEU A 110 15.50 -7.92 -31.45
N LEU A 111 14.96 -7.05 -30.60
CA LEU A 111 14.60 -5.68 -30.99
C LEU A 111 15.85 -4.85 -31.33
N LEU A 112 16.92 -4.96 -30.54
CA LEU A 112 18.19 -4.26 -30.81
C LEU A 112 18.87 -4.76 -32.09
N ARG A 113 18.88 -6.08 -32.34
CA ARG A 113 19.38 -6.65 -33.61
C ARG A 113 18.59 -6.19 -34.83
N ALA A 114 17.32 -5.85 -34.64
CA ALA A 114 16.46 -5.29 -35.67
C ALA A 114 16.51 -3.76 -35.73
N HIS A 115 17.50 -3.14 -35.07
CA HIS A 115 17.73 -1.69 -35.06
C HIS A 115 16.59 -0.86 -34.46
N ALA A 116 15.90 -1.39 -33.44
CA ALA A 116 14.97 -0.60 -32.63
C ALA A 116 15.68 0.63 -32.05
N SER A 117 14.99 1.76 -32.02
CA SER A 117 15.58 3.02 -31.56
C SER A 117 15.85 3.01 -30.06
N VAL A 118 17.14 3.04 -29.70
CA VAL A 118 17.60 3.19 -28.30
C VAL A 118 17.47 4.64 -27.79
N ALA A 119 17.21 5.59 -28.68
CA ALA A 119 17.04 7.01 -28.37
C ALA A 119 15.56 7.43 -28.31
N ALA A 120 14.62 6.52 -28.60
CA ALA A 120 13.20 6.82 -28.48
C ALA A 120 12.88 7.20 -27.03
N ALA A 121 12.38 8.42 -26.81
CA ALA A 121 11.97 8.88 -25.49
C ALA A 121 10.46 8.75 -25.32
N ASN A 122 9.99 8.19 -24.20
CA ASN A 122 8.57 8.08 -23.87
C ASN A 122 7.95 9.42 -23.42
N SER A 123 6.68 9.39 -22.99
CA SER A 123 5.97 10.58 -22.49
C SER A 123 6.55 11.14 -21.18
N SER A 124 7.57 10.55 -20.57
CA SER A 124 8.34 11.16 -19.46
C SER A 124 9.70 11.69 -19.91
N GLY A 125 10.02 11.62 -21.21
CA GLY A 125 11.35 11.93 -21.74
C GLY A 125 12.38 10.83 -21.47
N ARG A 126 11.96 9.65 -21.00
CA ARG A 126 12.86 8.55 -20.66
C ARG A 126 13.10 7.66 -21.88
N THR A 127 14.35 7.34 -22.14
CA THR A 127 14.76 6.33 -23.13
C THR A 127 14.80 4.93 -22.49
N PRO A 128 14.93 3.83 -23.27
CA PRO A 128 15.05 2.49 -22.70
C PRO A 128 16.21 2.35 -21.70
N LEU A 129 17.28 3.15 -21.83
CA LEU A 129 18.40 3.15 -20.89
C LEU A 129 18.00 3.59 -19.47
N PHE A 130 17.00 4.46 -19.32
CA PHE A 130 16.45 4.84 -18.01
C PHE A 130 15.77 3.66 -17.33
N GLU A 131 14.98 2.88 -18.08
CA GLU A 131 14.29 1.70 -17.54
C GLU A 131 15.30 0.61 -17.12
N ALA A 132 16.37 0.40 -17.90
CA ALA A 132 17.47 -0.48 -17.51
C ALA A 132 18.23 0.00 -16.26
N SER A 133 18.40 1.33 -16.14
CA SER A 133 19.05 1.95 -14.99
C SER A 133 18.24 1.76 -13.72
N ARG A 134 16.90 1.90 -13.81
CA ARG A 134 15.98 1.71 -12.69
C ARG A 134 15.88 0.24 -12.27
N SER A 135 15.86 -0.71 -13.21
CA SER A 135 15.76 -2.15 -12.91
C SER A 135 17.05 -2.76 -12.35
N GLY A 136 18.20 -2.10 -12.53
CA GLY A 136 19.48 -2.59 -12.06
C GLY A 136 20.06 -3.75 -12.89
N ARG A 137 19.54 -3.97 -14.11
CA ARG A 137 19.99 -5.04 -15.02
C ARG A 137 21.19 -4.58 -15.85
N SER A 138 22.39 -4.85 -15.36
CA SER A 138 23.66 -4.45 -16.01
C SER A 138 23.89 -5.16 -17.35
N ASP A 139 23.36 -6.37 -17.52
CA ASP A 139 23.36 -7.12 -18.77
C ASP A 139 22.59 -6.40 -19.88
N ILE A 140 21.34 -6.01 -19.60
CA ILE A 140 20.49 -5.28 -20.55
C ILE A 140 21.05 -3.87 -20.80
N MET A 141 21.53 -3.21 -19.75
CA MET A 141 22.19 -1.91 -19.87
C MET A 141 23.42 -1.99 -20.80
N GLY A 142 24.25 -3.02 -20.66
CA GLY A 142 25.40 -3.25 -21.52
C GLY A 142 25.01 -3.39 -23.00
N LEU A 143 23.93 -4.11 -23.29
CA LEU A 143 23.40 -4.25 -24.65
C LEU A 143 22.92 -2.90 -25.23
N LEU A 144 22.23 -2.09 -24.43
CA LEU A 144 21.74 -0.77 -24.85
C LEU A 144 22.91 0.19 -25.13
N ILE A 145 23.90 0.24 -24.25
CA ILE A 145 25.10 1.06 -24.42
C ILE A 145 25.88 0.62 -25.67
N ALA A 146 26.08 -0.69 -25.86
CA ALA A 146 26.72 -1.24 -27.05
C ALA A 146 25.96 -0.93 -28.34
N SER A 147 24.65 -0.72 -28.25
CA SER A 147 23.78 -0.33 -29.36
C SER A 147 23.68 1.19 -29.56
N GLY A 148 24.49 1.99 -28.84
CA GLY A 148 24.59 3.43 -29.00
C GLY A 148 23.68 4.27 -28.09
N ALA A 149 23.15 3.71 -27.00
CA ALA A 149 22.34 4.47 -26.05
C ALA A 149 23.17 5.57 -25.35
N GLU A 150 22.64 6.79 -25.29
CA GLU A 150 23.34 7.93 -24.69
C GLU A 150 23.23 7.93 -23.16
N ALA A 151 24.35 7.73 -22.47
CA ALA A 151 24.43 7.76 -21.00
C ALA A 151 24.14 9.16 -20.39
N LYS A 152 24.20 10.22 -21.20
CA LYS A 152 23.98 11.62 -20.81
C LYS A 152 22.56 12.12 -21.09
N ALA A 153 21.67 11.28 -21.60
CA ALA A 153 20.30 11.64 -21.88
C ALA A 153 19.61 12.22 -20.62
N ARG A 154 18.67 13.14 -20.81
CA ARG A 154 17.89 13.75 -19.73
C ARG A 154 16.41 13.50 -19.93
N ASP A 155 15.74 13.09 -18.86
CA ASP A 155 14.29 12.99 -18.84
C ASP A 155 13.64 14.38 -18.64
N ARG A 156 12.31 14.42 -18.56
CA ARG A 156 11.59 15.68 -18.34
C ARG A 156 11.98 16.40 -17.06
N ASN A 157 12.42 15.68 -16.03
CA ASN A 157 12.88 16.25 -14.76
C ASN A 157 14.39 16.58 -14.78
N GLN A 158 15.00 16.66 -15.97
CA GLN A 158 16.45 16.81 -16.16
C GLN A 158 17.30 15.70 -15.51
N ALA A 159 16.69 14.62 -15.03
CA ALA A 159 17.41 13.51 -14.44
C ALA A 159 18.07 12.67 -15.53
N THR A 160 19.26 12.14 -15.24
CA THR A 160 20.03 11.28 -16.15
C THR A 160 19.90 9.81 -15.78
N PRO A 161 20.22 8.85 -16.66
CA PRO A 161 20.27 7.43 -16.32
C PRO A 161 21.07 7.14 -15.05
N LEU A 162 22.16 7.89 -14.80
CA LEU A 162 22.99 7.76 -13.60
C LEU A 162 22.24 8.09 -12.29
N HIS A 163 21.25 8.98 -12.32
CA HIS A 163 20.40 9.25 -11.15
C HIS A 163 19.53 8.02 -10.80
N TYR A 164 18.98 7.35 -11.81
CA TYR A 164 18.17 6.15 -11.63
C TYR A 164 19.04 4.95 -11.22
N SER A 165 20.24 4.79 -11.80
CA SER A 165 21.16 3.72 -11.43
C SER A 165 21.73 3.90 -10.03
N ALA A 166 21.88 5.14 -9.54
CA ALA A 166 22.28 5.41 -8.17
C ALA A 166 21.27 4.87 -7.13
N GLN A 167 19.99 4.77 -7.50
CA GLN A 167 18.96 4.10 -6.70
C GLN A 167 18.84 2.61 -7.02
N SER A 168 19.50 2.15 -8.08
CA SER A 168 19.54 0.73 -8.39
C SER A 168 20.46 0.02 -7.42
N ARG A 169 20.04 -1.14 -6.93
CA ARG A 169 20.80 -1.94 -5.95
C ARG A 169 21.99 -2.69 -6.57
N ASN A 170 22.48 -2.22 -7.73
CA ASN A 170 23.53 -2.87 -8.51
C ASN A 170 24.65 -1.86 -8.83
N PRO A 171 25.82 -1.98 -8.17
CA PRO A 171 26.96 -1.11 -8.45
C PRO A 171 27.47 -1.17 -9.91
N GLU A 172 27.23 -2.28 -10.62
CA GLU A 172 27.71 -2.44 -11.99
C GLU A 172 27.01 -1.52 -12.99
N THR A 173 25.74 -1.17 -12.77
CA THR A 173 25.03 -0.22 -13.66
C THR A 173 25.63 1.18 -13.55
N VAL A 174 25.97 1.61 -12.32
CA VAL A 174 26.67 2.87 -12.05
C VAL A 174 28.04 2.85 -12.73
N ARG A 175 28.78 1.75 -12.61
CA ARG A 175 30.08 1.58 -13.28
C ARG A 175 29.96 1.75 -14.80
N LEU A 176 29.04 1.03 -15.42
CA LEU A 176 28.84 1.05 -16.88
C LEU A 176 28.50 2.46 -17.38
N LEU A 177 27.63 3.18 -16.68
CA LEU A 177 27.24 4.54 -17.05
C LEU A 177 28.41 5.52 -16.90
N LEU A 178 29.17 5.44 -15.81
CA LEU A 178 30.35 6.29 -15.59
C LEU A 178 31.44 6.02 -16.66
N GLN A 179 31.70 4.75 -16.98
CA GLN A 179 32.61 4.36 -18.07
C GLN A 179 32.13 4.83 -19.44
N SER A 180 30.81 4.95 -19.63
CA SER A 180 30.18 5.48 -20.83
C SER A 180 30.09 7.01 -20.85
N GLY A 181 30.79 7.68 -19.93
CA GLY A 181 30.92 9.13 -19.88
C GLY A 181 29.77 9.86 -19.19
N ALA A 182 28.93 9.19 -18.40
CA ALA A 182 27.96 9.88 -17.56
C ALA A 182 28.66 10.81 -16.55
N ASP A 183 28.12 12.01 -16.36
CA ASP A 183 28.65 12.98 -15.41
C ASP A 183 28.07 12.73 -14.01
N ALA A 184 28.96 12.38 -13.07
CA ALA A 184 28.64 12.13 -11.66
C ALA A 184 28.08 13.35 -10.92
N ASN A 185 28.23 14.56 -11.48
CA ASN A 185 27.74 15.83 -10.93
C ASN A 185 26.55 16.40 -11.70
N SER A 186 25.96 15.62 -12.62
CA SER A 186 24.73 16.01 -13.31
C SER A 186 23.66 16.43 -12.30
N ARG A 187 22.91 17.50 -12.60
CA ARG A 187 21.84 17.99 -11.74
C ARG A 187 20.48 17.79 -12.40
N ASP A 188 19.52 17.30 -11.62
CA ASP A 188 18.10 17.29 -12.00
C ASP A 188 17.44 18.67 -11.83
N GLU A 189 16.14 18.78 -12.12
CA GLU A 189 15.38 20.04 -12.00
C GLU A 189 15.39 20.64 -10.58
N LEU A 190 15.57 19.82 -9.56
CA LEU A 190 15.66 20.26 -8.16
C LEU A 190 17.12 20.51 -7.75
N GLY A 191 18.06 20.51 -8.69
CA GLY A 191 19.48 20.71 -8.42
C GLY A 191 20.17 19.50 -7.78
N ARG A 192 19.49 18.35 -7.66
CA ARG A 192 20.01 17.16 -6.99
C ARG A 192 20.94 16.40 -7.92
N THR A 193 22.03 15.88 -7.35
CA THR A 193 22.99 15.02 -8.05
C THR A 193 22.66 13.53 -7.87
N PRO A 194 23.31 12.59 -8.61
CA PRO A 194 23.16 11.16 -8.36
C PRO A 194 23.45 10.76 -6.90
N LEU A 195 24.38 11.45 -6.23
CA LEU A 195 24.71 11.23 -4.83
C LEU A 195 23.56 11.62 -3.88
N HIS A 196 22.81 12.68 -4.20
CA HIS A 196 21.57 13.02 -3.49
C HIS A 196 20.49 11.94 -3.70
N TRP A 197 20.36 11.41 -4.92
CA TRP A 197 19.38 10.36 -5.22
C TRP A 197 19.66 9.04 -4.49
N LEU A 198 20.94 8.65 -4.41
CA LEU A 198 21.41 7.53 -3.60
C LEU A 198 21.08 7.76 -2.11
N ALA A 199 21.42 8.93 -1.59
CA ALA A 199 21.28 9.25 -0.17
C ALA A 199 19.81 9.35 0.28
N ARG A 200 18.88 9.70 -0.61
CA ARG A 200 17.46 9.92 -0.30
C ARG A 200 16.65 8.65 -0.06
N GLU A 201 17.17 7.45 -0.35
CA GLU A 201 16.33 6.30 -0.72
C GLU A 201 15.10 6.09 0.19
N LEU A 202 13.93 6.41 -0.39
CA LEU A 202 12.61 6.15 0.16
C LEU A 202 12.35 4.65 0.15
N ARG A 203 11.84 4.14 1.27
CA ARG A 203 11.19 2.82 1.44
C ARG A 203 10.10 2.47 0.39
N GLU A 204 9.78 3.34 -0.55
CA GLU A 204 8.62 3.22 -1.44
C GLU A 204 8.88 2.47 -2.75
N MET A 205 10.12 2.06 -3.06
CA MET A 205 10.40 1.21 -4.24
C MET A 205 10.40 -0.29 -3.96
N MET A 206 9.55 -0.77 -3.05
CA MET A 206 9.19 -2.19 -2.97
C MET A 206 7.86 -2.44 -3.67
N ALA A 207 7.91 -2.53 -5.00
CA ALA A 207 6.82 -3.11 -5.81
C ALA A 207 7.32 -3.70 -7.14
N ASP A 208 8.59 -4.06 -7.27
CA ASP A 208 9.04 -4.91 -8.38
C ASP A 208 9.57 -6.25 -7.85
N GLU A 209 9.00 -7.32 -8.41
CA GLU A 209 9.00 -8.70 -7.95
C GLU A 209 10.37 -9.42 -8.12
N CYS A 210 11.43 -8.68 -8.40
CA CYS A 210 12.73 -9.20 -8.79
C CYS A 210 13.89 -8.75 -7.87
N VAL A 211 13.73 -8.79 -6.56
CA VAL A 211 14.89 -8.68 -5.65
C VAL A 211 14.72 -9.59 -4.45
N LYS A 212 15.46 -10.72 -4.45
CA LYS A 212 15.29 -11.78 -3.46
C LYS A 212 15.96 -11.54 -2.10
N GLU A 213 16.89 -10.60 -1.93
CA GLU A 213 17.65 -10.54 -0.66
C GLU A 213 17.80 -9.10 -0.10
N PRO A 214 17.29 -8.80 1.11
CA PRO A 214 17.38 -7.47 1.74
C PRO A 214 18.70 -7.19 2.49
N HIS A 215 19.51 -8.21 2.84
CA HIS A 215 20.66 -8.03 3.73
C HIS A 215 21.94 -7.46 3.08
N ASP A 216 22.11 -7.55 1.75
CA ASP A 216 23.27 -6.99 1.03
C ASP A 216 23.13 -5.50 0.62
N LEU A 217 21.98 -4.87 0.88
CA LEU A 217 21.67 -3.54 0.34
C LEU A 217 22.63 -2.46 0.85
N ALA A 218 22.92 -2.48 2.15
CA ALA A 218 23.75 -1.47 2.78
C ALA A 218 25.20 -1.47 2.23
N SER A 219 25.76 -2.66 2.01
CA SER A 219 27.10 -2.78 1.41
C SER A 219 27.11 -2.21 0.00
N ARG A 220 26.12 -2.60 -0.82
CA ARG A 220 26.04 -2.16 -2.22
C ARG A 220 25.84 -0.66 -2.36
N GLN A 221 25.05 -0.03 -1.48
CA GLN A 221 24.92 1.42 -1.45
C GLN A 221 26.22 2.11 -1.06
N GLY A 222 26.94 1.56 -0.07
CA GLY A 222 28.28 2.04 0.27
C GLY A 222 29.25 1.92 -0.90
N ASP A 223 29.18 0.84 -1.68
CA ASP A 223 29.98 0.65 -2.89
C ASP A 223 29.62 1.65 -3.99
N ILE A 224 28.32 1.90 -4.22
CA ILE A 224 27.86 2.91 -5.18
C ILE A 224 28.32 4.31 -4.76
N ALA A 225 28.18 4.67 -3.47
CA ALA A 225 28.65 5.93 -2.93
C ALA A 225 30.16 6.10 -3.17
N ARG A 226 30.96 5.08 -2.84
CA ARG A 226 32.40 5.07 -3.10
C ARG A 226 32.72 5.24 -4.58
N MET A 227 32.00 4.54 -5.45
CA MET A 227 32.24 4.59 -6.89
C MET A 227 31.95 5.97 -7.48
N LEU A 228 30.85 6.61 -7.05
CA LEU A 228 30.51 7.98 -7.44
C LEU A 228 31.58 8.97 -6.95
N VAL A 229 31.98 8.88 -5.68
CA VAL A 229 33.02 9.76 -5.11
C VAL A 229 34.36 9.60 -5.83
N VAL A 230 34.82 8.36 -6.06
CA VAL A 230 36.06 8.08 -6.80
C VAL A 230 35.98 8.62 -8.23
N SER A 231 34.78 8.66 -8.82
CA SER A 231 34.55 9.20 -10.16
C SER A 231 34.37 10.73 -10.18
N GLY A 232 34.67 11.41 -9.07
CA GLY A 232 34.65 12.87 -8.98
C GLY A 232 33.30 13.47 -8.58
N ALA A 233 32.38 12.70 -7.98
CA ALA A 233 31.16 13.26 -7.42
C ALA A 233 31.46 14.23 -6.27
N ASP A 234 30.89 15.42 -6.35
CA ASP A 234 30.99 16.46 -5.32
C ASP A 234 30.10 16.10 -4.12
N VAL A 235 30.75 15.74 -3.01
CA VAL A 235 30.10 15.42 -1.74
C VAL A 235 29.46 16.62 -1.05
N SER A 236 29.85 17.83 -1.45
CA SER A 236 29.37 19.11 -0.91
C SER A 236 28.31 19.78 -1.78
N ALA A 237 27.96 19.18 -2.92
CA ALA A 237 26.97 19.72 -3.83
C ALA A 237 25.65 19.99 -3.09
N THR A 238 25.01 21.11 -3.37
CA THR A 238 23.71 21.47 -2.80
C THR A 238 22.60 21.39 -3.84
N ASP A 239 21.45 20.88 -3.43
CA ASP A 239 20.21 20.95 -4.20
C ASP A 239 19.56 22.35 -4.12
N GLY A 240 18.35 22.49 -4.67
CA GLY A 240 17.58 23.73 -4.68
C GLY A 240 17.18 24.23 -3.28
N ASP A 241 17.11 23.36 -2.28
CA ASP A 241 16.85 23.70 -0.88
C ASP A 241 18.15 23.90 -0.08
N SER A 242 19.28 24.01 -0.76
CA SER A 242 20.63 24.07 -0.17
C SER A 242 21.00 22.82 0.67
N ALA A 243 20.27 21.72 0.52
CA ALA A 243 20.57 20.47 1.21
C ALA A 243 21.66 19.71 0.46
N THR A 244 22.59 19.11 1.21
CA THR A 244 23.70 18.29 0.68
C THR A 244 23.34 16.80 0.67
N PRO A 245 24.08 15.92 -0.03
CA PRO A 245 23.86 14.48 0.05
C PRO A 245 23.91 13.94 1.48
N LEU A 246 24.73 14.57 2.36
CA LEU A 246 24.79 14.19 3.77
C LEU A 246 23.46 14.46 4.49
N HIS A 247 22.75 15.56 4.18
CA HIS A 247 21.41 15.82 4.73
C HIS A 247 20.42 14.72 4.34
N TYR A 248 20.43 14.25 3.10
CA TYR A 248 19.54 13.16 2.66
C TYR A 248 19.91 11.81 3.27
N SER A 249 21.21 11.54 3.47
CA SER A 249 21.69 10.23 3.92
C SER A 249 21.16 9.83 5.29
N VAL A 250 20.77 10.81 6.12
CA VAL A 250 20.27 10.56 7.47
C VAL A 250 18.80 10.17 7.52
N ASP A 251 18.02 10.42 6.46
CA ASP A 251 16.65 9.91 6.34
C ASP A 251 16.66 8.43 5.91
N SER A 252 17.70 8.02 5.19
CA SER A 252 17.92 6.62 4.85
C SER A 252 18.23 5.77 6.09
N CYS A 253 17.83 4.50 6.10
CA CYS A 253 18.12 3.58 7.20
C CYS A 253 19.55 3.01 7.14
N VAL A 254 20.44 3.56 6.30
CA VAL A 254 21.75 2.97 6.03
C VAL A 254 22.86 3.96 6.38
N PRO A 255 23.54 3.79 7.54
CA PRO A 255 24.62 4.68 7.96
C PRO A 255 25.84 4.62 7.03
N ALA A 256 25.98 3.56 6.22
CA ALA A 256 27.13 3.36 5.33
C ALA A 256 27.30 4.49 4.30
N VAL A 257 26.22 5.07 3.77
CA VAL A 257 26.32 6.20 2.83
C VAL A 257 26.83 7.45 3.56
N ALA A 258 26.26 7.76 4.74
CA ALA A 258 26.72 8.88 5.56
C ALA A 258 28.20 8.73 5.95
N GLU A 259 28.62 7.51 6.31
CA GLU A 259 29.99 7.18 6.65
C GLU A 259 30.96 7.42 5.47
N VAL A 260 30.60 6.98 4.27
CA VAL A 260 31.40 7.22 3.06
C VAL A 260 31.50 8.72 2.77
N LEU A 261 30.40 9.47 2.87
CA LEU A 261 30.38 10.90 2.63
C LEU A 261 31.31 11.66 3.59
N ILE A 262 31.20 11.39 4.90
CA ILE A 262 32.04 12.04 5.91
C ILE A 262 33.52 11.68 5.72
N ARG A 263 33.84 10.41 5.48
CA ARG A 263 35.22 9.99 5.18
C ARG A 263 35.79 10.64 3.92
N SER A 264 34.91 11.01 2.99
CA SER A 264 35.27 11.68 1.74
C SER A 264 35.31 13.21 1.88
N GLY A 265 35.19 13.75 3.10
CA GLY A 265 35.33 15.18 3.38
C GLY A 265 34.02 15.97 3.45
N ALA A 266 32.85 15.31 3.52
CA ALA A 266 31.60 16.03 3.73
C ALA A 266 31.55 16.67 5.13
N ASP A 267 31.25 17.96 5.20
CA ASP A 267 31.13 18.70 6.47
C ASP A 267 29.80 18.37 7.19
N PRO A 268 29.85 17.75 8.39
CA PRO A 268 28.66 17.41 9.17
C PRO A 268 27.90 18.62 9.74
N ASN A 269 28.46 19.83 9.61
CA ASN A 269 27.86 21.08 10.06
C ASN A 269 27.29 21.94 8.93
N THR A 270 27.25 21.41 7.70
CA THR A 270 26.56 22.08 6.58
C THR A 270 25.13 22.43 6.95
N ARG A 271 24.60 23.52 6.38
CA ARG A 271 23.27 24.04 6.68
C ARG A 271 22.42 24.06 5.42
N ASP A 272 21.23 23.49 5.49
CA ASP A 272 20.22 23.62 4.45
C ASP A 272 19.57 25.02 4.42
N GLY A 273 18.64 25.25 3.52
CA GLY A 273 17.93 26.53 3.35
C GLY A 273 17.10 26.97 4.57
N GLN A 274 16.86 26.07 5.53
CA GLN A 274 16.22 26.36 6.81
C GLN A 274 17.25 26.48 7.96
N GLY A 275 18.54 26.53 7.64
CA GLY A 275 19.63 26.59 8.61
C GLY A 275 19.84 25.28 9.37
N ARG A 276 19.16 24.20 9.00
CA ARG A 276 19.23 22.90 9.70
C ARG A 276 20.48 22.17 9.25
N THR A 277 21.14 21.50 10.20
CA THR A 277 22.28 20.63 9.93
C THR A 277 21.85 19.18 9.69
N PRO A 278 22.71 18.30 9.12
CA PRO A 278 22.44 16.86 9.05
C PRO A 278 22.05 16.25 10.41
N LEU A 279 22.60 16.77 11.51
CA LEU A 279 22.24 16.33 12.86
C LEU A 279 20.79 16.68 13.23
N HIS A 280 20.25 17.81 12.77
CA HIS A 280 18.82 18.14 12.96
C HIS A 280 17.92 17.12 12.27
N TRP A 281 18.28 16.73 11.04
CA TRP A 281 17.54 15.74 10.26
C TRP A 281 17.62 14.35 10.92
N ALA A 282 18.82 13.91 11.32
CA ALA A 282 19.04 12.63 11.99
C ALA A 282 18.29 12.52 13.34
N ALA A 283 18.30 13.62 14.11
CA ALA A 283 17.58 13.73 15.38
C ALA A 283 16.06 13.64 15.19
N ARG A 284 15.53 14.28 14.13
CA ARG A 284 14.11 14.19 13.74
C ARG A 284 13.72 12.78 13.31
N GLY A 285 14.60 12.09 12.57
CA GLY A 285 14.38 10.75 12.02
C GLY A 285 14.65 9.59 12.99
N TRP A 286 15.09 9.88 14.22
CA TRP A 286 15.41 8.90 15.27
C TRP A 286 16.48 7.88 14.88
N LYS A 287 17.48 8.29 14.09
CA LYS A 287 18.56 7.40 13.63
C LYS A 287 19.75 7.39 14.60
N THR A 288 19.71 6.50 15.59
CA THR A 288 20.75 6.38 16.63
C THR A 288 22.16 6.25 16.08
N GLU A 289 22.37 5.33 15.13
CA GLU A 289 23.67 5.06 14.53
C GLU A 289 24.22 6.28 13.78
N THR A 290 23.39 6.93 12.96
CA THR A 290 23.77 8.14 12.22
C THR A 290 24.04 9.33 13.14
N VAL A 291 23.25 9.49 14.21
CA VAL A 291 23.50 10.53 15.24
C VAL A 291 24.85 10.30 15.92
N SER A 292 25.15 9.06 16.34
CA SER A 292 26.44 8.70 16.93
C SER A 292 27.60 8.99 15.98
N LEU A 293 27.45 8.62 14.69
CA LEU A 293 28.44 8.86 13.65
C LEU A 293 28.69 10.35 13.40
N LEU A 294 27.64 11.16 13.36
CA LEU A 294 27.76 12.62 13.22
C LEU A 294 28.45 13.26 14.42
N ILE A 295 28.06 12.89 15.65
CA ILE A 295 28.69 13.39 16.89
C ILE A 295 30.18 13.01 16.93
N ALA A 296 30.50 11.75 16.60
CA ALA A 296 31.89 11.29 16.52
C ALA A 296 32.70 12.04 15.45
N SER A 297 32.03 12.57 14.42
CA SER A 297 32.62 13.35 13.34
C SER A 297 32.63 14.86 13.63
N SER A 298 32.50 15.27 14.89
CA SER A 298 32.51 16.69 15.32
C SER A 298 31.32 17.53 14.82
N ALA A 299 30.13 16.92 14.70
CA ALA A 299 28.90 17.68 14.51
C ALA A 299 28.55 18.52 15.74
N ASP A 300 28.19 19.78 15.54
CA ASP A 300 27.73 20.69 16.59
C ASP A 300 26.32 20.29 17.06
N VAL A 301 26.28 19.67 18.24
CA VAL A 301 25.04 19.23 18.91
C VAL A 301 24.13 20.39 19.34
N ASN A 302 24.65 21.61 19.40
CA ASN A 302 23.93 22.82 19.79
C ASN A 302 23.70 23.76 18.60
N ALA A 303 23.95 23.30 17.37
CA ALA A 303 23.67 24.07 16.17
C ALA A 303 22.21 24.54 16.16
N ARG A 304 21.97 25.75 15.65
CA ARG A 304 20.64 26.35 15.60
C ARG A 304 20.17 26.55 14.18
N ASP A 305 18.96 26.07 13.90
CA ASP A 305 18.25 26.36 12.65
C ASP A 305 17.80 27.83 12.56
N SER A 306 17.16 28.21 11.45
CA SER A 306 16.65 29.57 11.22
C SER A 306 15.59 30.02 12.24
N ASN A 307 14.95 29.08 12.95
CA ASN A 307 13.97 29.36 14.00
C ASN A 307 14.60 29.41 15.41
N GLY A 308 15.91 29.15 15.50
CA GLY A 308 16.68 29.08 16.73
C GLY A 308 16.57 27.74 17.46
N TYR A 309 16.05 26.70 16.80
CA TYR A 309 15.87 25.37 17.37
C TYR A 309 17.12 24.52 17.21
N THR A 310 17.39 23.71 18.23
CA THR A 310 18.49 22.74 18.29
C THR A 310 18.08 21.36 17.76
N PRO A 311 19.03 20.46 17.42
CA PRO A 311 18.72 19.07 17.09
C PRO A 311 17.95 18.37 18.22
N LEU A 312 18.28 18.67 19.49
CA LEU A 312 17.57 18.12 20.65
C LEU A 312 16.11 18.58 20.69
N HIS A 313 15.82 19.84 20.36
CA HIS A 313 14.46 20.32 20.23
C HIS A 313 13.72 19.60 19.09
N ALA A 314 14.34 19.41 17.93
CA ALA A 314 13.74 18.69 16.80
C ALA A 314 13.34 17.26 17.17
N ALA A 315 14.22 16.51 17.83
CA ALA A 315 13.90 15.16 18.34
C ALA A 315 12.73 15.18 19.32
N LEU A 316 12.74 16.05 20.33
CA LEU A 316 11.66 16.13 21.32
C LEU A 316 10.32 16.55 20.71
N CYS A 317 10.32 17.42 19.71
CA CYS A 317 9.12 17.80 18.98
C CYS A 317 8.49 16.61 18.27
N GLU A 318 9.28 15.79 17.57
CA GLU A 318 8.76 14.57 16.94
C GLU A 318 8.31 13.53 17.97
N TYR A 319 8.99 13.44 19.12
CA TYR A 319 8.60 12.54 20.21
C TYR A 319 7.16 12.79 20.68
N TYR A 320 6.84 14.05 20.98
CA TYR A 320 5.50 14.41 21.46
C TYR A 320 4.43 14.43 20.36
N LYS A 321 4.84 14.53 19.08
CA LYS A 321 3.94 14.33 17.95
C LYS A 321 3.63 12.84 17.74
N ALA A 322 4.61 11.96 17.81
CA ALA A 322 4.42 10.53 17.64
C ALA A 322 3.46 9.93 18.68
N GLN A 323 3.48 10.43 19.92
CA GLN A 323 2.48 10.06 20.94
C GLN A 323 1.03 10.44 20.59
N LYS A 324 0.80 11.25 19.54
CA LYS A 324 -0.55 11.56 19.04
C LYS A 324 -1.13 10.40 18.21
N ASP A 325 -0.27 9.65 17.55
CA ASP A 325 -0.63 8.61 16.60
C ASP A 325 -0.18 7.29 17.23
N ASP A 326 -1.11 6.53 17.84
CA ASP A 326 -0.92 5.32 18.68
C ASP A 326 -0.05 4.17 18.07
N SER A 327 0.60 4.38 16.92
CA SER A 327 1.06 3.34 16.01
C SER A 327 2.56 3.33 15.68
N ARG A 328 3.43 4.16 16.30
CA ARG A 328 4.87 4.16 15.93
C ARG A 328 5.90 4.18 17.05
N ALA A 329 5.49 4.33 18.30
CA ALA A 329 6.34 4.87 19.35
C ALA A 329 6.76 3.85 20.41
N LYS A 330 7.62 2.85 20.10
CA LYS A 330 8.22 2.00 21.18
C LYS A 330 9.66 1.48 21.01
N ALA A 331 10.37 1.67 19.90
CA ALA A 331 11.65 0.93 19.70
C ALA A 331 12.94 1.76 19.57
N GLY A 332 12.92 3.10 19.43
CA GLY A 332 14.15 3.90 19.22
C GLY A 332 14.27 5.19 20.05
N GLU A 333 13.33 5.44 20.95
CA GLU A 333 13.00 6.78 21.45
C GLU A 333 13.88 7.37 22.58
N PRO A 334 14.47 6.59 23.51
CA PRO A 334 15.35 7.19 24.52
C PRO A 334 16.79 7.39 24.02
N ALA A 335 17.28 6.51 23.15
CA ALA A 335 18.70 6.46 22.78
C ALA A 335 19.19 7.73 22.07
N VAL A 336 18.43 8.27 21.11
CA VAL A 336 18.81 9.53 20.43
C VAL A 336 18.83 10.71 21.41
N LEU A 337 17.86 10.78 22.32
CA LEU A 337 17.79 11.85 23.32
C LEU A 337 18.95 11.76 24.32
N GLU A 338 19.32 10.54 24.73
CA GLU A 338 20.46 10.29 25.61
C GLU A 338 21.78 10.62 24.91
N LEU A 339 21.97 10.21 23.65
CA LEU A 339 23.16 10.53 22.86
C LEU A 339 23.35 12.05 22.71
N LEU A 340 22.28 12.78 22.35
CA LEU A 340 22.34 14.23 22.21
C LEU A 340 22.65 14.92 23.54
N ARG A 341 22.00 14.50 24.64
CA ARG A 341 22.27 15.05 25.98
C ARG A 341 23.68 14.72 26.47
N GLY A 342 24.14 13.49 26.24
CA GLY A 342 25.49 13.02 26.56
C GLY A 342 26.56 13.75 25.76
N GLY A 343 26.26 14.11 24.50
CA GLY A 343 27.08 15.00 23.67
C GLY A 343 27.08 16.47 24.11
N GLY A 344 26.31 16.84 25.13
CA GLY A 344 26.25 18.21 25.66
C GLY A 344 25.17 19.09 25.05
N ALA A 345 24.18 18.52 24.34
CA ALA A 345 23.05 19.28 23.81
C ALA A 345 22.20 19.88 24.94
N ARG A 346 21.93 21.18 24.87
CA ARG A 346 21.11 21.89 25.87
C ARG A 346 19.98 22.65 25.19
N LEU A 347 18.80 22.56 25.79
CA LEU A 347 17.65 23.38 25.38
C LEU A 347 17.75 24.78 25.99
N SER A 348 17.48 25.79 25.16
CA SER A 348 17.23 27.15 25.59
C SER A 348 15.92 27.27 26.40
N THR A 349 15.75 28.38 27.11
CA THR A 349 14.54 28.68 27.90
C THR A 349 13.27 28.71 27.03
N LYS A 350 13.36 29.26 25.82
CA LYS A 350 12.28 29.25 24.81
C LYS A 350 11.88 27.82 24.46
N GLU A 351 12.87 26.99 24.08
CA GLU A 351 12.63 25.60 23.70
C GLU A 351 12.04 24.78 24.87
N GLN A 352 12.55 24.97 26.09
CA GLN A 352 12.01 24.32 27.29
C GLN A 352 10.53 24.63 27.52
N GLY A 353 10.12 25.88 27.31
CA GLY A 353 8.71 26.29 27.41
C GLY A 353 7.81 25.61 26.39
N GLU A 354 8.25 25.55 25.12
CA GLU A 354 7.51 24.88 24.03
C GLU A 354 7.41 23.36 24.26
N ILE A 355 8.51 22.72 24.63
CA ILE A 355 8.53 21.29 24.96
C ILE A 355 7.62 20.99 26.17
N THR A 356 7.61 21.86 27.18
CA THR A 356 6.71 21.72 28.34
C THR A 356 5.25 21.79 27.94
N ARG A 357 4.90 22.68 27.00
CA ARG A 357 3.54 22.78 26.44
C ARG A 357 3.17 21.50 25.69
N LEU A 358 4.04 20.99 24.82
CA LEU A 358 3.81 19.73 24.08
C LEU A 358 3.66 18.54 25.03
N ARG A 359 4.52 18.45 26.06
CA ARG A 359 4.42 17.43 27.11
C ARG A 359 3.09 17.48 27.86
N LYS A 360 2.63 18.68 28.26
CA LYS A 360 1.32 18.85 28.92
C LYS A 360 0.18 18.39 28.02
N GLN A 361 0.23 18.74 26.72
CA GLN A 361 -0.77 18.31 25.75
C GLN A 361 -0.76 16.78 25.53
N ALA A 362 0.40 16.15 25.51
CA ALA A 362 0.53 14.70 25.38
C ALA A 362 0.01 13.97 26.63
N LEU A 363 0.42 14.39 27.84
CA LEU A 363 -0.08 13.84 29.10
C LEU A 363 -1.59 13.97 29.24
N TRP A 364 -2.16 15.11 28.86
CA TRP A 364 -3.60 15.31 28.89
C TRP A 364 -4.33 14.37 27.92
N ARG A 365 -3.76 14.13 26.72
CA ARG A 365 -4.28 13.15 25.75
C ARG A 365 -4.21 11.72 26.30
N GLU A 366 -3.07 11.31 26.85
CA GLU A 366 -2.90 9.98 27.46
C GLU A 366 -3.89 9.75 28.61
N ARG A 367 -4.12 10.78 29.45
CA ARG A 367 -5.12 10.74 30.51
C ARG A 367 -6.53 10.61 29.95
N ARG A 368 -6.86 11.35 28.89
CA ARG A 368 -8.15 11.24 28.19
C ARG A 368 -8.35 9.85 27.58
N ASN A 369 -7.35 9.29 26.91
CA ASN A 369 -7.42 7.97 26.29
C ASN A 369 -7.58 6.85 27.34
N ARG A 370 -6.87 6.96 28.48
CA ARG A 370 -7.09 6.07 29.63
C ARG A 370 -8.50 6.18 30.19
N LEU A 371 -9.03 7.39 30.31
CA LEU A 371 -10.42 7.60 30.75
C LEU A 371 -11.42 7.07 29.73
N SER A 372 -11.21 7.22 28.42
CA SER A 372 -12.11 6.69 27.40
C SER A 372 -12.06 5.17 27.30
N HIS A 373 -10.88 4.56 27.39
CA HIS A 373 -10.74 3.09 27.45
C HIS A 373 -11.27 2.52 28.76
N GLY A 374 -11.02 3.17 29.90
CA GLY A 374 -11.60 2.79 31.19
C GLY A 374 -13.11 2.95 31.23
N PHE A 375 -13.66 4.01 30.64
CA PHE A 375 -15.10 4.25 30.54
C PHE A 375 -15.79 3.29 29.57
N MET A 376 -15.18 3.00 28.41
CA MET A 376 -15.70 1.98 27.48
C MET A 376 -15.57 0.57 28.05
N GLY A 377 -14.48 0.25 28.75
CA GLY A 377 -14.31 -1.01 29.48
C GLY A 377 -15.34 -1.16 30.59
N TRP A 378 -15.57 -0.13 31.39
CA TRP A 378 -16.59 -0.10 32.43
C TRP A 378 -18.02 -0.28 31.87
N ILE A 379 -18.33 0.38 30.73
CA ILE A 379 -19.61 0.19 30.06
C ILE A 379 -19.78 -1.27 29.59
N VAL A 380 -18.78 -1.84 28.92
CA VAL A 380 -18.87 -3.18 28.34
C VAL A 380 -18.83 -4.29 29.39
N GLU A 381 -18.05 -4.13 30.46
CA GLU A 381 -17.86 -5.18 31.49
C GLU A 381 -18.90 -5.13 32.62
N GLU A 382 -19.37 -3.96 33.05
CA GLU A 382 -20.33 -3.87 34.15
C GLU A 382 -21.75 -3.55 33.69
N THR A 383 -21.92 -2.56 32.79
CA THR A 383 -23.28 -2.11 32.46
C THR A 383 -24.00 -3.02 31.49
N VAL A 384 -23.32 -3.59 30.49
CA VAL A 384 -23.95 -4.50 29.51
C VAL A 384 -24.44 -5.80 30.17
N PRO A 385 -23.66 -6.51 31.01
CA PRO A 385 -24.15 -7.71 31.70
C PRO A 385 -25.26 -7.41 32.70
N ALA A 386 -25.19 -6.29 33.43
CA ALA A 386 -26.23 -5.88 34.37
C ALA A 386 -27.56 -5.56 33.65
N LEU A 387 -27.50 -4.87 32.51
CA LEU A 387 -28.69 -4.58 31.71
C LEU A 387 -29.31 -5.87 31.14
N ILE A 388 -28.47 -6.80 30.66
CA ILE A 388 -28.89 -8.12 30.17
C ILE A 388 -29.56 -8.92 31.30
N CYS A 389 -28.96 -8.96 32.50
CA CYS A 389 -29.46 -9.68 33.66
C CYS A 389 -30.75 -9.09 34.25
N ILE A 390 -31.05 -7.81 34.05
CA ILE A 390 -32.30 -7.20 34.54
C ILE A 390 -33.40 -7.26 33.48
N VAL A 391 -33.07 -6.97 32.22
CA VAL A 391 -34.07 -6.83 31.15
C VAL A 391 -34.57 -8.19 30.64
N LEU A 392 -33.72 -9.22 30.58
CA LEU A 392 -34.14 -10.56 30.14
C LEU A 392 -35.15 -11.23 31.09
N PRO A 393 -34.97 -11.22 32.43
CA PRO A 393 -35.97 -11.78 33.34
C PRO A 393 -37.27 -11.00 33.35
N LEU A 394 -37.22 -9.66 33.21
CA LEU A 394 -38.42 -8.83 33.13
C LEU A 394 -39.23 -9.13 31.86
N LEU A 395 -38.56 -9.25 30.71
CA LEU A 395 -39.20 -9.70 29.46
C LEU A 395 -39.76 -11.11 29.60
N TYR A 396 -39.07 -12.02 30.30
CA TYR A 396 -39.56 -13.37 30.57
C TYR A 396 -40.81 -13.37 31.46
N VAL A 397 -40.85 -12.55 32.52
CA VAL A 397 -42.02 -12.41 33.39
C VAL A 397 -43.20 -11.81 32.62
N VAL A 398 -42.97 -10.77 31.82
CA VAL A 398 -44.01 -10.19 30.96
C VAL A 398 -44.54 -11.22 29.96
N ALA A 399 -43.67 -11.99 29.32
CA ALA A 399 -44.05 -13.07 28.41
C ALA A 399 -44.82 -14.19 29.14
N ALA A 400 -44.43 -14.56 30.36
CA ALA A 400 -45.11 -15.57 31.17
C ALA A 400 -46.49 -15.10 31.66
N VAL A 401 -46.64 -13.82 32.01
CA VAL A 401 -47.94 -13.20 32.35
C VAL A 401 -48.85 -13.17 31.11
N PHE A 402 -48.33 -12.77 29.96
CA PHE A 402 -49.07 -12.83 28.69
C PHE A 402 -49.50 -14.26 28.35
N LEU A 403 -48.62 -15.24 28.54
CA LEU A 403 -48.92 -16.66 28.31
C LEU A 403 -49.99 -17.18 29.26
N ARG A 404 -49.96 -16.79 30.55
CA ARG A 404 -50.99 -17.15 31.54
C ARG A 404 -52.34 -16.49 31.22
N LEU A 405 -52.36 -15.22 30.85
CA LEU A 405 -53.58 -14.53 30.43
C LEU A 405 -54.18 -15.15 29.16
N TRP A 406 -53.31 -15.51 28.21
CA TRP A 406 -53.70 -16.22 26.98
C TRP A 406 -54.28 -17.60 27.30
N LEU A 407 -53.60 -18.41 28.12
CA LEU A 407 -54.11 -19.73 28.55
C LEU A 407 -55.42 -19.64 29.35
N ALA A 408 -55.63 -18.58 30.14
CA ALA A 408 -56.87 -18.36 30.88
C ALA A 408 -58.07 -18.00 29.99
N HIS A 409 -57.82 -17.48 28.77
CA HIS A 409 -58.86 -17.12 27.80
C HIS A 409 -58.91 -18.07 26.58
N ALA A 410 -57.97 -19.01 26.46
CA ALA A 410 -57.90 -19.95 25.36
C ALA A 410 -58.86 -21.14 25.59
N GLN A 411 -59.95 -21.15 24.82
CA GLN A 411 -60.88 -22.28 24.69
C GLN A 411 -60.13 -23.56 24.22
N PRO A 412 -60.47 -24.75 24.77
CA PRO A 412 -59.73 -25.99 24.53
C PRO A 412 -60.05 -26.56 23.14
N SER A 413 -59.50 -25.98 22.08
CA SER A 413 -59.74 -26.48 20.70
C SER A 413 -58.59 -26.25 19.72
N SER A 414 -57.39 -25.85 20.17
CA SER A 414 -56.20 -25.83 19.32
C SER A 414 -54.93 -26.01 20.15
N ALA A 415 -54.41 -27.24 20.17
CA ALA A 415 -53.13 -27.58 20.78
C ALA A 415 -51.98 -27.01 19.95
N VAL A 416 -51.37 -25.92 20.43
CA VAL A 416 -50.07 -25.45 19.94
C VAL A 416 -49.03 -25.86 20.97
N LEU A 417 -48.27 -26.91 20.66
CA LEU A 417 -47.18 -27.43 21.49
C LEU A 417 -45.95 -26.54 21.30
N VAL A 418 -45.80 -25.48 22.10
CA VAL A 418 -44.57 -24.68 22.12
C VAL A 418 -43.54 -25.39 23.00
N THR A 419 -42.66 -26.18 22.39
CA THR A 419 -41.53 -26.79 23.11
C THR A 419 -40.39 -25.77 23.21
N TRP A 420 -40.09 -25.32 24.43
CA TRP A 420 -38.89 -24.54 24.73
C TRP A 420 -37.73 -25.51 24.98
N GLY A 421 -36.96 -25.81 23.94
CA GLY A 421 -35.71 -26.56 24.08
C GLY A 421 -34.63 -25.67 24.68
N MET A 422 -34.41 -25.77 26.00
CA MET A 422 -33.20 -25.26 26.65
C MET A 422 -32.01 -26.11 26.21
N VAL A 423 -31.27 -25.64 25.21
CA VAL A 423 -29.92 -26.12 24.96
C VAL A 423 -28.98 -25.24 25.77
N GLY A 424 -28.59 -25.75 26.94
CA GLY A 424 -27.50 -25.18 27.72
C GLY A 424 -26.19 -25.34 26.96
N TYR A 425 -25.71 -24.26 26.37
CA TYR A 425 -24.30 -24.10 26.05
C TYR A 425 -23.73 -22.99 26.92
N GLY A 426 -22.69 -23.37 27.66
CA GLY A 426 -21.99 -22.53 28.60
C GLY A 426 -21.35 -21.31 27.96
N CYS A 427 -21.09 -20.33 28.81
CA CYS A 427 -20.44 -19.05 28.58
C CYS A 427 -18.98 -19.13 28.09
N LEU A 428 -18.67 -19.91 27.04
CA LEU A 428 -17.32 -20.03 26.47
C LEU A 428 -17.39 -19.94 24.95
N GLY A 429 -17.68 -18.74 24.46
CA GLY A 429 -17.60 -18.41 23.05
C GLY A 429 -18.35 -17.13 22.74
N LEU A 430 -17.68 -15.98 22.86
CA LEU A 430 -17.76 -14.82 21.95
C LEU A 430 -17.00 -13.62 22.55
N LEU A 431 -15.68 -13.82 22.70
CA LEU A 431 -14.64 -12.78 22.58
C LEU A 431 -14.33 -12.47 21.08
N ALA A 432 -15.25 -12.75 20.16
CA ALA A 432 -15.03 -12.61 18.72
C ALA A 432 -16.30 -12.11 18.05
N GLY A 433 -16.43 -10.80 17.81
CA GLY A 433 -17.66 -10.15 17.32
C GLY A 433 -18.39 -10.88 16.17
N GLY A 434 -19.41 -11.66 16.52
CA GLY A 434 -20.29 -12.38 15.62
C GLY A 434 -21.75 -12.13 15.99
N TRP A 435 -22.55 -11.71 15.01
CA TRP A 435 -23.98 -11.44 15.14
C TRP A 435 -24.76 -12.75 15.33
N VAL A 436 -25.58 -12.84 16.38
CA VAL A 436 -26.51 -13.97 16.57
C VAL A 436 -27.88 -13.56 16.00
N ALA A 437 -28.26 -14.15 14.87
CA ALA A 437 -29.59 -14.04 14.29
C ALA A 437 -30.54 -15.07 14.93
N PHE A 438 -31.69 -14.64 15.44
CA PHE A 438 -32.77 -15.54 15.87
C PHE A 438 -33.68 -15.86 14.66
N THR A 439 -33.71 -17.12 14.24
CA THR A 439 -34.66 -17.65 13.25
C THR A 439 -35.64 -18.60 13.95
N ILE A 440 -36.94 -18.29 13.91
CA ILE A 440 -38.02 -19.15 14.43
C ILE A 440 -38.54 -20.03 13.29
N PHE A 441 -38.47 -21.37 13.44
CA PHE A 441 -39.13 -22.32 12.56
C PHE A 441 -40.51 -22.68 13.12
N LEU A 442 -41.59 -22.42 12.37
CA LEU A 442 -42.92 -22.96 12.61
C LEU A 442 -43.15 -24.11 11.63
N VAL A 443 -43.30 -25.34 12.15
CA VAL A 443 -43.71 -26.51 11.36
C VAL A 443 -45.06 -27.00 11.89
N GLN A 444 -46.09 -26.98 11.04
CA GLN A 444 -47.38 -27.59 11.33
C GLN A 444 -47.70 -28.60 10.22
N LEU A 445 -47.46 -29.88 10.51
CA LEU A 445 -47.94 -31.00 9.72
C LEU A 445 -49.35 -31.35 10.20
N GLY A 446 -50.36 -31.08 9.37
CA GLY A 446 -51.66 -31.72 9.53
C GLY A 446 -51.62 -33.15 8.98
N ARG A 447 -52.46 -34.05 9.52
CA ARG A 447 -53.28 -34.94 8.67
C ARG A 447 -54.31 -35.79 9.44
N SER A 448 -55.55 -35.64 8.97
CA SER A 448 -56.51 -36.68 8.58
C SER A 448 -56.49 -38.07 9.25
N ARG A 449 -57.64 -38.39 9.85
CA ARG A 449 -58.45 -39.63 9.74
C ARG A 449 -57.72 -40.99 9.65
N GLY A 450 -58.03 -41.84 10.62
CA GLY A 450 -58.44 -43.22 10.35
C GLY A 450 -57.48 -44.34 10.74
N TYR A 451 -57.76 -44.93 11.91
CA TYR A 451 -57.72 -46.35 12.28
C TYR A 451 -56.47 -47.24 12.09
N ALA A 452 -56.28 -48.02 13.17
CA ALA A 452 -55.78 -49.41 13.27
C ALA A 452 -54.28 -49.65 13.53
N PHE A 453 -54.00 -49.86 14.82
CA PHE A 453 -53.15 -50.88 15.47
C PHE A 453 -52.06 -51.62 14.68
N GLY A 454 -50.86 -51.64 15.27
CA GLY A 454 -49.93 -52.77 15.14
C GLY A 454 -48.44 -52.43 15.27
N GLY A 455 -47.91 -52.53 16.50
CA GLY A 455 -46.52 -52.82 16.91
C GLY A 455 -45.29 -52.41 16.06
N GLY A 456 -44.33 -51.73 16.71
CA GLY A 456 -42.90 -51.94 16.45
C GLY A 456 -42.03 -50.74 16.03
N SER A 457 -41.27 -50.21 17.01
CA SER A 457 -39.87 -49.71 16.96
C SER A 457 -39.39 -48.63 15.96
N LEU A 458 -39.23 -47.41 16.52
CA LEU A 458 -38.04 -46.52 16.53
C LEU A 458 -37.33 -46.12 15.21
N THR A 459 -37.59 -44.85 14.86
CA THR A 459 -36.65 -43.73 14.58
C THR A 459 -35.56 -43.87 13.51
N SER A 460 -35.73 -43.06 12.48
CA SER A 460 -34.83 -42.78 11.35
C SER A 460 -34.91 -41.26 11.08
N ILE A 461 -33.81 -40.49 11.08
CA ILE A 461 -32.92 -40.12 9.95
C ILE A 461 -32.92 -38.58 9.79
N ILE A 462 -31.73 -37.98 9.68
CA ILE A 462 -31.47 -36.55 9.43
C ILE A 462 -30.61 -36.41 8.16
N THR A 463 -30.80 -35.26 7.46
CA THR A 463 -29.99 -34.54 6.42
C THR A 463 -30.47 -34.62 4.95
N PRO A 464 -30.20 -33.64 4.05
CA PRO A 464 -29.75 -32.20 4.16
C PRO A 464 -30.41 -31.18 3.14
N GLY A 465 -30.11 -29.86 3.22
CA GLY A 465 -29.96 -28.98 2.02
C GLY A 465 -30.57 -27.54 1.94
N CYS A 466 -29.69 -26.52 1.76
CA CYS A 466 -29.72 -25.27 0.93
C CYS A 466 -30.85 -24.19 1.00
N PHE A 467 -30.51 -22.87 1.06
CA PHE A 467 -30.67 -21.86 -0.04
C PHE A 467 -30.35 -20.38 0.31
N LEU A 468 -30.14 -19.57 -0.75
CA LEU A 468 -29.55 -18.23 -0.95
C LEU A 468 -30.28 -16.99 -0.36
N GLY A 469 -29.53 -15.87 -0.24
CA GLY A 469 -30.04 -14.51 -0.03
C GLY A 469 -29.97 -13.57 -1.26
N VAL A 470 -30.71 -12.44 -1.20
CA VAL A 470 -30.69 -11.29 -2.15
C VAL A 470 -31.03 -9.99 -1.39
N PRO A 471 -30.37 -8.82 -1.67
CA PRO A 471 -30.58 -7.54 -0.98
C PRO A 471 -31.46 -6.54 -1.75
N ILE A 472 -32.03 -5.54 -1.06
CA ILE A 472 -32.71 -4.38 -1.66
C ILE A 472 -32.14 -3.09 -1.06
N GLY A 473 -31.66 -2.20 -1.93
CA GLY A 473 -31.40 -0.79 -1.64
C GLY A 473 -32.33 0.11 -2.46
N LEU A 474 -32.62 1.30 -1.95
CA LEU A 474 -33.29 2.39 -2.67
C LEU A 474 -32.58 3.72 -2.38
N SER A 475 -32.62 4.59 -3.38
CA SER A 475 -31.65 5.63 -3.73
C SER A 475 -32.30 7.03 -3.88
N LEU A 476 -31.46 8.02 -4.25
CA LEU A 476 -31.68 9.45 -4.60
C LEU A 476 -31.54 10.45 -3.43
N GLY A 477 -30.87 11.62 -3.54
CA GLY A 477 -30.20 12.30 -4.66
C GLY A 477 -30.39 13.83 -4.56
N TYR A 478 -29.30 14.57 -4.28
CA TYR A 478 -28.92 15.96 -4.63
C TYR A 478 -29.93 17.14 -4.64
N ILE A 479 -29.50 18.32 -4.11
CA ILE A 479 -29.51 19.66 -4.78
C ILE A 479 -28.93 20.78 -3.86
N LEU A 480 -28.00 21.57 -4.42
CA LEU A 480 -27.48 22.93 -4.05
C LEU A 480 -26.42 23.14 -2.92
N GLY A 481 -25.20 23.50 -3.35
CA GLY A 481 -24.67 24.87 -3.15
C GLY A 481 -23.72 25.19 -1.97
N ARG A 482 -22.40 24.94 -2.16
CA ARG A 482 -21.19 25.67 -1.66
C ARG A 482 -21.05 26.12 -0.17
N PRO A 483 -19.81 26.36 0.30
CA PRO A 483 -19.35 25.94 1.63
C PRO A 483 -19.29 27.06 2.67
N ALA A 484 -19.55 26.76 3.94
CA ALA A 484 -19.08 27.56 5.07
C ALA A 484 -19.04 26.76 6.38
N TYR A 485 -17.89 26.87 7.05
CA TYR A 485 -17.62 26.67 8.48
C TYR A 485 -18.82 26.52 9.43
N ALA A 486 -18.85 25.45 10.22
CA ALA A 486 -19.17 25.49 11.66
C ALA A 486 -19.06 24.08 12.29
N SER A 487 -18.29 24.01 13.37
CA SER A 487 -18.47 23.13 14.53
C SER A 487 -19.52 22.01 14.43
N SER A 488 -19.06 20.77 14.33
CA SER A 488 -19.86 19.56 14.52
C SER A 488 -20.27 19.40 16.00
N VAL A 489 -21.38 20.04 16.36
CA VAL A 489 -22.22 19.63 17.49
C VAL A 489 -23.17 18.56 16.96
N TRP A 490 -22.85 17.28 17.16
CA TRP A 490 -23.82 16.20 16.97
C TRP A 490 -24.40 15.81 18.33
N TYR A 491 -25.72 15.97 18.41
CA TYR A 491 -26.60 15.66 19.53
C TYR A 491 -26.44 14.20 20.01
N TYR A 492 -25.81 14.01 21.16
CA TYR A 492 -25.87 12.76 21.94
C TYR A 492 -26.94 12.88 23.04
N THR A 493 -28.18 13.19 22.66
CA THR A 493 -29.32 13.28 23.59
C THR A 493 -30.59 12.66 22.99
N PRO A 494 -30.66 11.32 22.91
CA PRO A 494 -31.92 10.69 23.28
C PRO A 494 -31.79 9.39 24.12
N VAL A 495 -30.60 8.90 24.44
CA VAL A 495 -30.45 7.63 25.17
C VAL A 495 -30.51 7.82 26.71
N ALA A 496 -30.01 8.95 27.21
CA ALA A 496 -30.04 9.25 28.64
C ALA A 496 -31.44 9.61 29.16
N THR A 497 -32.30 10.21 28.32
CA THR A 497 -33.67 10.60 28.68
C THR A 497 -34.62 9.41 28.72
N LEU A 498 -34.45 8.42 27.83
CA LEU A 498 -35.21 7.17 27.85
C LEU A 498 -34.84 6.29 29.06
N GLY A 499 -33.57 6.23 29.43
CA GLY A 499 -33.12 5.52 30.64
C GLY A 499 -33.67 6.12 31.93
N ALA A 500 -33.72 7.46 32.04
CA ALA A 500 -34.29 8.15 33.19
C ALA A 500 -35.80 7.98 33.30
N LEU A 501 -36.54 7.94 32.17
CA LEU A 501 -37.99 7.72 32.17
C LEU A 501 -38.35 6.28 32.60
N LEU A 502 -37.56 5.29 32.18
CA LEU A 502 -37.77 3.89 32.56
C LEU A 502 -37.47 3.64 34.05
N LEU A 503 -36.46 4.30 34.61
CA LEU A 503 -36.17 4.27 36.05
C LEU A 503 -37.25 4.97 36.89
N ALA A 504 -37.82 6.07 36.40
CA ALA A 504 -38.90 6.79 37.09
C ALA A 504 -40.22 6.00 37.16
N ILE A 505 -40.49 5.11 36.19
CA ILE A 505 -41.69 4.26 36.16
C ILE A 505 -41.48 2.95 36.97
N ALA A 506 -40.26 2.42 36.99
CA ALA A 506 -39.94 1.14 37.65
C ALA A 506 -39.84 1.26 39.19
N ILE A 507 -39.41 2.40 39.73
CA ILE A 507 -39.20 2.55 41.18
C ILE A 507 -40.51 2.57 42.00
N PRO A 508 -41.61 3.24 41.58
CA PRO A 508 -42.88 3.22 42.32
C PRO A 508 -43.60 1.87 42.22
N THR A 509 -43.48 1.16 41.09
CA THR A 509 -44.14 -0.12 40.84
C THR A 509 -43.48 -1.27 41.62
N VAL A 510 -42.16 -1.25 41.78
CA VAL A 510 -41.45 -2.21 42.66
C VAL A 510 -41.73 -1.94 44.14
N ARG A 511 -41.91 -0.67 44.54
CA ARG A 511 -42.26 -0.29 45.92
C ARG A 511 -43.71 -0.65 46.32
N ALA A 512 -44.63 -0.71 45.35
CA ALA A 512 -46.01 -1.14 45.55
C ALA A 512 -46.22 -2.67 45.51
N LEU A 513 -45.20 -3.44 45.11
CA LEU A 513 -45.18 -4.91 45.11
C LEU A 513 -44.45 -5.50 46.34
N LEU A 514 -43.73 -4.66 47.11
CA LEU A 514 -42.96 -5.04 48.31
C LEU A 514 -43.63 -4.61 49.63
N LEU A 515 -44.74 -3.86 49.58
CA LEU A 515 -45.67 -3.60 50.68
C LEU A 515 -46.98 -4.33 50.38
#